data_AF-A7ZGI9-F1
#
_entry.id   AF-A7ZGI9-F1
#
_cell.length_a   1.000
_cell.length_b   1.000
_cell.length_c   1.000
_cell.angle_alpha   90.00
_cell.angle_beta   90.00
_cell.angle_gamma   90.00
#
_symmetry.space_group_name_H-M   'P 1'
#
loop_
_entity.id
_entity.type
_entity.pdbx_description
1 polymer ?
#
loop_
_entity_poly.entity_id
_entity_poly.type
_entity_poly.pdbx_seq_one_letter_code
_entity_poly.pdbx_strand_id
1 'polypeptide(L)'
;MSVVSSTDQKYSSIISTAKELKAKKEAGVVSFSRMSDPITFKMDNLELDKNPDIAKNTGFDTTALSKKSKITYPKNEFMSDILSSTAYGYSVNLAGFMGADFNKAAGLPENFKIHKSTLEEIANISQSSHLFNIFKAPHEQTKIYENIDMANTIKQYYNIFNQVVGKDLPNKEVYGIVDLSRLPTGFSSNGVKGISFKPLNAQAEKMMVDRSNEKVTNLYYLSDQVADNDANIKKLNFSPKSMSTDQNPSWLAFNPDMSPYQRDDGYTKEAIFMSFLKSAGHTVLDGGETRLEPEVFARTSQMARATAKLLEKIKMEASILQNEPENIKNYIKFLSENNALDINKSDKETISSIFSLPDGNKIFNGIA
;
A
#
# COMPACT_ATOMS: atom_id res chain seq x y z
N MET A 1 6.62 19.33 45.61
CA MET A 1 7.35 18.15 45.09
C MET A 1 6.44 17.46 44.09
N SER A 2 6.70 17.65 42.80
CA SER A 2 5.95 16.99 41.72
C SER A 2 6.87 15.95 41.10
N VAL A 3 6.52 14.67 41.22
CA VAL A 3 7.25 13.55 40.65
C VAL A 3 6.76 13.38 39.22
N VAL A 4 7.51 13.93 38.27
CA VAL A 4 7.37 13.60 36.84
C VAL A 4 8.08 12.27 36.61
N SER A 5 7.36 11.28 36.09
CA SER A 5 7.86 9.92 35.86
C SER A 5 8.96 9.91 34.81
N SER A 6 10.05 9.22 35.11
CA SER A 6 11.28 9.07 34.32
C SER A 6 11.12 8.33 32.98
N THR A 7 9.90 7.95 32.61
CA THR A 7 9.55 7.31 31.34
C THR A 7 9.50 8.31 30.18
N ASP A 8 9.01 9.53 30.40
CA ASP A 8 8.80 10.50 29.30
C ASP A 8 10.09 11.17 28.80
N GLN A 9 11.15 11.20 29.62
CA GLN A 9 12.47 11.70 29.21
C GLN A 9 13.27 10.68 28.36
N LYS A 10 12.95 9.37 28.44
CA LYS A 10 13.61 8.33 27.64
C LYS A 10 13.05 8.22 26.22
N TYR A 11 11.79 8.58 25.98
CA TYR A 11 11.17 8.48 24.65
C TYR A 11 11.49 9.67 23.74
N SER A 12 11.71 10.85 24.33
CA SER A 12 12.14 12.05 23.61
C SER A 12 13.60 11.95 23.14
N SER A 13 14.46 11.23 23.87
CA SER A 13 15.86 11.01 23.45
C SER A 13 15.96 10.09 22.22
N ILE A 14 15.17 9.02 22.15
CA ILE A 14 15.22 8.03 21.05
C ILE A 14 14.81 8.65 19.70
N ILE A 15 13.80 9.53 19.70
CA ILE A 15 13.33 10.21 18.48
C ILE A 15 14.37 11.24 17.98
N SER A 16 15.07 11.93 18.89
CA SER A 16 16.17 12.83 18.55
C SER A 16 17.39 12.08 17.98
N THR A 17 17.72 10.92 18.57
CA THR A 17 18.84 10.10 18.10
C THR A 17 18.55 9.52 16.72
N ALA A 18 17.35 8.98 16.44
CA ALA A 18 17.05 8.41 15.12
C ALA A 18 17.09 9.43 13.97
N LYS A 19 16.67 10.69 14.22
CA LYS A 19 16.75 11.79 13.24
C LYS A 19 18.18 12.28 13.00
N GLU A 20 18.99 12.41 14.06
CA GLU A 20 20.42 12.74 13.89
C GLU A 20 21.21 11.63 13.20
N LEU A 21 20.86 10.37 13.44
CA LEU A 21 21.52 9.22 12.83
C LEU A 21 21.22 9.08 11.33
N LYS A 22 20.00 9.46 10.91
CA LYS A 22 19.65 9.57 9.49
C LYS A 22 20.45 10.69 8.79
N ALA A 23 20.57 11.85 9.43
CA ALA A 23 21.36 12.98 8.91
C ALA A 23 22.87 12.70 8.86
N LYS A 24 23.44 11.98 9.85
CA LYS A 24 24.85 11.58 9.88
C LYS A 24 25.19 10.43 8.93
N LYS A 25 24.20 9.60 8.56
CA LYS A 25 24.29 8.57 7.51
C LYS A 25 24.33 9.19 6.11
N GLU A 26 23.49 10.19 5.84
CA GLU A 26 23.48 10.95 4.58
C GLU A 26 24.80 11.74 4.36
N ALA A 27 25.56 11.98 5.44
CA ALA A 27 26.88 12.61 5.41
C ALA A 27 28.07 11.61 5.46
N GLY A 28 27.84 10.30 5.63
CA GLY A 28 28.89 9.26 5.56
C GLY A 28 29.87 9.15 6.74
N VAL A 29 29.51 9.58 7.96
CA VAL A 29 30.51 9.80 9.04
C VAL A 29 30.65 8.69 10.11
N VAL A 30 29.76 7.68 10.27
CA VAL A 30 29.96 6.66 11.34
C VAL A 30 29.34 5.27 11.09
N SER A 31 30.06 4.22 11.50
CA SER A 31 29.59 2.82 11.66
C SER A 31 29.20 2.53 13.12
N PHE A 32 28.20 1.68 13.35
CA PHE A 32 27.66 1.36 14.68
C PHE A 32 28.18 0.04 15.23
N SER A 33 28.80 0.07 16.42
CA SER A 33 28.89 -1.05 17.34
C SER A 33 28.13 -0.73 18.63
N ARG A 34 27.52 -1.79 19.21
CA ARG A 34 27.10 -2.02 20.62
C ARG A 34 25.62 -1.87 21.02
N MET A 35 25.04 -3.02 21.40
CA MET A 35 24.38 -3.24 22.70
C MET A 35 24.48 -4.74 23.08
N SER A 36 24.98 -5.02 24.28
CA SER A 36 25.49 -6.32 24.75
C SER A 36 24.66 -6.90 25.89
N ASP A 37 23.94 -8.00 25.65
CA ASP A 37 23.51 -8.98 26.65
C ASP A 37 23.49 -10.40 26.00
N PRO A 38 23.99 -11.45 26.67
CA PRO A 38 24.01 -12.81 26.13
C PRO A 38 22.68 -13.55 26.30
N ILE A 39 22.26 -14.32 25.29
CA ILE A 39 21.07 -15.20 25.32
C ILE A 39 21.52 -16.65 25.60
N THR A 40 20.82 -17.37 26.50
CA THR A 40 21.10 -18.79 26.82
C THR A 40 20.05 -19.71 26.19
N PHE A 41 20.49 -20.75 25.46
CA PHE A 41 19.62 -21.84 24.99
C PHE A 41 19.97 -23.16 25.68
N LYS A 42 18.96 -23.99 26.00
CA LYS A 42 19.12 -25.41 26.34
C LYS A 42 18.69 -26.24 25.13
N MET A 43 19.58 -27.09 24.62
CA MET A 43 19.20 -28.13 23.66
C MET A 43 18.98 -29.43 24.43
N ASP A 44 17.74 -29.92 24.47
CA ASP A 44 17.46 -31.27 24.96
C ASP A 44 17.36 -32.21 23.74
N ASN A 45 18.27 -33.20 23.71
CA ASN A 45 18.32 -34.44 22.92
C ASN A 45 18.15 -34.36 21.39
N LEU A 46 19.27 -34.25 20.66
CA LEU A 46 19.42 -34.91 19.36
C LEU A 46 20.20 -36.22 19.57
N GLU A 47 19.55 -37.37 19.40
CA GLU A 47 20.25 -38.65 19.21
C GLU A 47 20.85 -38.69 17.80
N LEU A 48 22.10 -38.23 17.64
CA LEU A 48 22.94 -38.61 16.50
C LEU A 48 23.75 -39.84 16.90
N ASP A 49 23.18 -41.02 16.69
CA ASP A 49 23.98 -42.24 16.60
C ASP A 49 23.54 -43.02 15.36
N LYS A 50 24.54 -43.52 14.61
CA LYS A 50 24.48 -44.46 13.46
C LYS A 50 24.68 -43.92 12.04
N ASN A 51 25.57 -42.94 11.81
CA ASN A 51 26.18 -42.87 10.47
C ASN A 51 27.66 -42.44 10.50
N PRO A 52 28.63 -43.38 10.40
CA PRO A 52 30.06 -43.09 10.54
C PRO A 52 30.70 -42.41 9.31
N ASP A 53 29.97 -42.17 8.21
CA ASP A 53 30.56 -41.64 6.96
C ASP A 53 30.58 -40.11 6.83
N ILE A 54 29.97 -39.36 7.75
CA ILE A 54 29.90 -37.88 7.68
C ILE A 54 31.18 -37.21 8.24
N ALA A 55 31.95 -37.92 9.07
CA ALA A 55 33.09 -37.34 9.79
C ALA A 55 34.39 -37.21 8.97
N LYS A 56 34.49 -37.83 7.78
CA LYS A 56 35.77 -37.89 7.05
C LYS A 56 36.04 -36.72 6.09
N ASN A 57 35.07 -35.87 5.77
CA ASN A 57 35.25 -34.85 4.71
C ASN A 57 35.13 -33.39 5.18
N THR A 58 35.14 -33.13 6.49
CA THR A 58 35.03 -31.75 7.03
C THR A 58 36.15 -31.38 8.00
N GLY A 59 37.10 -32.28 8.27
CA GLY A 59 38.17 -32.03 9.25
C GLY A 59 37.65 -31.70 10.66
N PHE A 60 36.39 -32.03 10.94
CA PHE A 60 35.73 -31.70 12.19
C PHE A 60 35.98 -32.82 13.20
N ASP A 61 36.79 -32.54 14.22
CA ASP A 61 37.02 -33.46 15.32
C ASP A 61 35.74 -33.55 16.18
N THR A 62 34.99 -34.62 15.97
CA THR A 62 33.73 -34.90 16.70
C THR A 62 33.97 -35.45 18.11
N THR A 63 35.23 -35.68 18.52
CA THR A 63 35.53 -36.26 19.83
C THR A 63 35.24 -35.31 21.01
N ALA A 64 35.02 -34.02 20.76
CA ALA A 64 34.66 -33.04 21.79
C ALA A 64 33.16 -33.01 22.17
N LEU A 65 32.28 -33.72 21.44
CA LEU A 65 30.82 -33.59 21.62
C LEU A 65 30.19 -34.58 22.61
N SER A 66 30.97 -35.32 23.39
CA SER A 66 30.45 -36.36 24.31
C SER A 66 30.36 -35.95 25.78
N LYS A 67 30.60 -34.68 26.14
CA LYS A 67 30.43 -34.21 27.52
C LYS A 67 29.53 -32.99 27.58
N LYS A 68 28.43 -33.11 28.34
CA LYS A 68 27.51 -32.02 28.74
C LYS A 68 28.32 -30.76 29.04
N SER A 69 28.44 -29.87 28.06
CA SER A 69 29.07 -28.57 28.22
C SER A 69 28.10 -27.54 27.68
N LYS A 70 27.71 -26.59 28.54
CA LYS A 70 27.02 -25.38 28.12
C LYS A 70 27.99 -24.63 27.21
N ILE A 71 27.74 -24.64 25.90
CA ILE A 71 28.48 -23.79 24.98
C ILE A 71 27.86 -22.39 25.07
N THR A 72 28.61 -21.46 25.65
CA THR A 72 28.27 -20.03 25.63
C THR A 72 28.98 -19.41 24.43
N TYR A 73 28.22 -18.97 23.43
CA TYR A 73 28.79 -18.24 22.30
C TYR A 73 28.85 -16.74 22.64
N PRO A 74 29.99 -16.06 22.44
CA PRO A 74 29.99 -14.62 22.35
C PRO A 74 29.14 -14.24 21.12
N LYS A 75 28.26 -13.24 21.28
CA LYS A 75 27.52 -12.64 20.18
C LYS A 75 28.52 -11.94 19.26
N ASN A 76 29.04 -12.67 18.28
CA ASN A 76 29.81 -12.08 17.20
C ASN A 76 28.83 -11.20 16.40
N GLU A 77 29.18 -9.94 16.09
CA GLU A 77 28.35 -9.01 15.31
C GLU A 77 27.80 -9.66 14.03
N PHE A 78 28.56 -10.59 13.45
CA PHE A 78 28.17 -11.46 12.34
C PHE A 78 26.87 -12.27 12.58
N MET A 79 26.63 -12.82 13.77
CA MET A 79 25.40 -13.57 14.04
C MET A 79 24.18 -12.67 14.22
N SER A 80 24.32 -11.47 14.81
CA SER A 80 23.20 -10.53 14.91
C SER A 80 22.81 -9.90 13.58
N ASP A 81 23.79 -9.66 12.71
CA ASP A 81 23.54 -9.14 11.35
C ASP A 81 22.96 -10.22 10.43
N ILE A 82 23.30 -11.50 10.64
CA ILE A 82 22.65 -12.64 9.98
C ILE A 82 21.22 -12.87 10.52
N LEU A 83 20.94 -12.51 11.78
CA LEU A 83 19.62 -12.71 12.43
C LEU A 83 18.66 -11.52 12.30
N SER A 84 19.10 -10.36 11.81
CA SER A 84 18.26 -9.16 11.65
C SER A 84 18.07 -8.81 10.17
N SER A 85 17.40 -9.70 9.44
CA SER A 85 16.92 -9.34 8.10
C SER A 85 15.89 -8.21 8.20
N THR A 86 15.92 -7.28 7.24
CA THR A 86 14.91 -6.22 7.13
C THR A 86 14.19 -6.30 5.79
N ALA A 87 12.94 -5.87 5.76
CA ALA A 87 12.16 -5.68 4.54
C ALA A 87 11.35 -4.39 4.66
N TYR A 88 11.34 -3.57 3.61
CA TYR A 88 10.63 -2.28 3.60
C TYR A 88 10.97 -1.35 4.78
N GLY A 89 12.19 -1.48 5.34
CA GLY A 89 12.65 -0.68 6.49
C GLY A 89 12.27 -1.23 7.87
N TYR A 90 11.70 -2.43 7.95
CA TYR A 90 11.26 -3.06 9.21
C TYR A 90 11.95 -4.39 9.46
N SER A 91 11.99 -4.82 10.72
CA SER A 91 12.58 -6.09 11.13
C SER A 91 11.80 -7.29 10.58
N VAL A 92 12.52 -8.38 10.28
CA VAL A 92 11.97 -9.65 9.79
C VAL A 92 12.65 -10.79 10.54
N ASN A 93 11.85 -11.73 11.05
CA ASN A 93 12.36 -12.88 11.78
C ASN A 93 12.90 -13.98 10.84
N LEU A 94 13.55 -14.99 11.42
CA LEU A 94 14.13 -16.11 10.68
C LEU A 94 13.14 -16.88 9.78
N ALA A 95 11.86 -16.90 10.16
CA ALA A 95 10.81 -17.54 9.40
C ALA A 95 10.18 -16.61 8.34
N GLY A 96 10.76 -15.43 8.12
CA GLY A 96 10.33 -14.47 7.10
C GLY A 96 9.11 -13.63 7.46
N PHE A 97 8.62 -13.69 8.71
CA PHE A 97 7.54 -12.82 9.17
C PHE A 97 8.05 -11.45 9.60
N MET A 98 7.29 -10.41 9.25
CA MET A 98 7.50 -9.04 9.68
C MET A 98 7.43 -8.93 11.20
N GLY A 99 8.30 -8.11 11.78
CA GLY A 99 8.41 -7.91 13.22
C GLY A 99 7.40 -6.94 13.82
N ALA A 100 7.48 -6.78 15.14
CA ALA A 100 6.56 -5.94 15.92
C ALA A 100 6.64 -4.45 15.54
N ASP A 101 7.78 -3.99 15.02
CA ASP A 101 7.97 -2.64 14.50
C ASP A 101 7.10 -2.38 13.25
N PHE A 102 7.01 -3.35 12.33
CA PHE A 102 6.08 -3.29 11.21
C PHE A 102 4.63 -3.29 11.68
N ASN A 103 4.27 -4.22 12.59
CA ASN A 103 2.90 -4.32 13.10
C ASN A 103 2.44 -3.01 13.75
N LYS A 104 3.32 -2.38 14.54
CA LYS A 104 3.04 -1.08 15.15
C LYS A 104 2.82 0.02 14.10
N ALA A 105 3.67 0.10 13.08
CA ALA A 105 3.54 1.09 12.01
C ALA A 105 2.26 0.88 11.18
N ALA A 106 1.93 -0.38 10.91
CA ALA A 106 0.73 -0.79 10.17
C ALA A 106 -0.55 -0.80 11.03
N GLY A 107 -0.48 -0.55 12.34
CA GLY A 107 -1.64 -0.61 13.23
C GLY A 107 -2.25 -2.01 13.39
N LEU A 108 -1.43 -3.04 13.22
CA LEU A 108 -1.81 -4.45 13.39
C LEU A 108 -1.69 -4.86 14.87
N PRO A 109 -2.43 -5.89 15.31
CA PRO A 109 -2.17 -6.55 16.60
C PRO A 109 -0.70 -6.99 16.71
N GLU A 110 -0.14 -6.96 17.91
CA GLU A 110 1.28 -7.21 18.15
C GLU A 110 1.74 -8.57 17.60
N ASN A 111 0.91 -9.61 17.77
CA ASN A 111 1.16 -10.97 17.33
C ASN A 111 0.63 -11.30 15.92
N PHE A 112 0.10 -10.32 15.20
CA PHE A 112 -0.41 -10.54 13.84
C PHE A 112 0.74 -10.86 12.89
N LYS A 113 0.61 -11.93 12.11
CA LYS A 113 1.71 -12.41 11.26
C LYS A 113 1.52 -11.99 9.81
N ILE A 114 2.46 -11.24 9.26
CA ILE A 114 2.58 -10.99 7.82
C ILE A 114 3.93 -11.53 7.38
N HIS A 115 3.94 -12.43 6.40
CA HIS A 115 5.17 -12.92 5.79
C HIS A 115 5.66 -11.93 4.72
N LYS A 116 6.97 -11.71 4.63
CA LYS A 116 7.55 -10.73 3.69
C LYS A 116 7.20 -11.01 2.22
N SER A 117 7.02 -12.28 1.84
CA SER A 117 6.64 -12.66 0.47
C SER A 117 5.27 -12.10 0.06
N THR A 118 4.36 -11.89 1.01
CA THR A 118 3.08 -11.21 0.76
C THR A 118 3.32 -9.75 0.34
N LEU A 119 4.24 -9.07 1.02
CA LEU A 119 4.59 -7.68 0.72
C LEU A 119 5.34 -7.58 -0.61
N GLU A 120 6.24 -8.54 -0.87
CA GLU A 120 6.96 -8.66 -2.15
C GLU A 120 5.99 -8.86 -3.31
N GLU A 121 4.96 -9.70 -3.15
CA GLU A 121 3.94 -9.89 -4.17
C GLU A 121 3.13 -8.61 -4.45
N ILE A 122 2.75 -7.85 -3.40
CA ILE A 122 2.11 -6.53 -3.57
C ILE A 122 3.04 -5.58 -4.33
N ALA A 123 4.32 -5.54 -3.99
CA ALA A 123 5.29 -4.70 -4.67
C ALA A 123 5.47 -5.12 -6.13
N ASN A 124 5.61 -6.41 -6.40
CA ASN A 124 5.81 -6.96 -7.75
C ASN A 124 4.63 -6.64 -8.66
N ILE A 125 3.40 -6.93 -8.22
CA ILE A 125 2.22 -6.64 -9.03
C ILE A 125 2.02 -5.14 -9.24
N SER A 126 2.41 -4.32 -8.27
CA SER A 126 2.38 -2.86 -8.37
C SER A 126 3.40 -2.29 -9.37
N GLN A 127 4.42 -3.05 -9.73
CA GLN A 127 5.44 -2.69 -10.73
C GLN A 127 5.22 -3.43 -12.06
N SER A 128 4.10 -4.16 -12.22
CA SER A 128 3.82 -4.93 -13.44
C SER A 128 3.58 -4.02 -14.65
N SER A 129 4.01 -4.48 -15.84
CA SER A 129 3.93 -3.79 -17.14
C SER A 129 2.52 -3.28 -17.51
N HIS A 130 1.46 -3.78 -16.88
CA HIS A 130 0.09 -3.34 -17.14
C HIS A 130 -0.27 -1.99 -16.53
N LEU A 131 0.24 -1.70 -15.34
CA LEU A 131 0.04 -0.38 -14.72
C LEU A 131 0.74 0.70 -15.55
N PHE A 132 1.71 0.35 -16.39
CA PHE A 132 2.31 1.27 -17.35
C PHE A 132 1.32 1.75 -18.40
N ASN A 133 0.33 0.94 -18.80
CA ASN A 133 -0.72 1.41 -19.71
C ASN A 133 -1.71 2.35 -18.98
N ILE A 134 -1.95 2.11 -17.69
CA ILE A 134 -2.81 2.95 -16.84
C ILE A 134 -2.14 4.29 -16.53
N PHE A 135 -0.83 4.30 -16.25
CA PHE A 135 -0.02 5.49 -15.97
C PHE A 135 0.71 6.06 -17.21
N LYS A 136 0.56 5.41 -18.37
CA LYS A 136 1.26 5.68 -19.64
C LYS A 136 2.76 5.96 -19.46
N ALA A 137 3.42 5.09 -18.72
CA ALA A 137 4.84 5.19 -18.47
C ALA A 137 5.64 5.06 -19.80
N PRO A 138 6.78 5.77 -19.91
CA PRO A 138 7.53 5.94 -21.17
C PRO A 138 7.96 4.64 -21.84
N HIS A 139 8.35 3.66 -21.02
CA HIS A 139 8.95 2.40 -21.42
C HIS A 139 8.50 1.30 -20.45
N GLU A 140 8.39 0.05 -20.91
CA GLU A 140 7.96 -1.12 -20.11
C GLU A 140 8.83 -1.41 -18.87
N GLN A 141 9.96 -0.71 -18.71
CA GLN A 141 10.95 -0.86 -17.63
C GLN A 141 10.98 0.33 -16.65
N THR A 142 10.23 1.40 -16.90
CA THR A 142 10.11 2.53 -15.97
C THR A 142 9.53 2.08 -14.62
N LYS A 143 10.33 2.19 -13.56
CA LYS A 143 9.84 2.03 -12.19
C LYS A 143 8.61 2.93 -11.97
N ILE A 144 7.55 2.40 -11.36
CA ILE A 144 6.30 3.15 -11.14
C ILE A 144 6.39 3.97 -9.86
N TYR A 145 6.97 3.39 -8.81
CA TYR A 145 7.07 3.98 -7.48
C TYR A 145 8.50 4.33 -7.11
N GLU A 146 8.77 5.59 -6.76
CA GLU A 146 10.00 6.01 -6.10
C GLU A 146 10.14 5.28 -4.77
N ASN A 147 9.07 5.28 -3.98
CA ASN A 147 8.99 4.63 -2.69
C ASN A 147 7.59 4.04 -2.45
N ILE A 148 7.53 2.93 -1.71
CA ILE A 148 6.29 2.28 -1.27
C ILE A 148 6.30 2.21 0.25
N ASP A 149 5.40 2.94 0.91
CA ASP A 149 5.14 2.78 2.34
C ASP A 149 4.19 1.58 2.53
N MET A 150 4.82 0.42 2.67
CA MET A 150 4.11 -0.86 2.79
C MET A 150 3.32 -0.96 4.10
N ALA A 151 3.82 -0.37 5.19
CA ALA A 151 3.10 -0.35 6.46
C ALA A 151 1.83 0.51 6.36
N ASN A 152 1.91 1.68 5.73
CA ASN A 152 0.73 2.51 5.45
C ASN A 152 -0.28 1.79 4.53
N THR A 153 0.20 1.11 3.49
CA THR A 153 -0.66 0.33 2.59
C THR A 153 -1.42 -0.76 3.37
N ILE A 154 -0.70 -1.59 4.13
CA ILE A 154 -1.31 -2.66 4.93
C ILE A 154 -2.25 -2.09 6.01
N LYS A 155 -1.90 -0.97 6.65
CA LYS A 155 -2.76 -0.30 7.63
C LYS A 155 -4.13 0.03 7.07
N GLN A 156 -4.18 0.61 5.87
CA GLN A 156 -5.44 0.99 5.24
C GLN A 156 -6.30 -0.23 4.93
N TYR A 157 -5.72 -1.30 4.37
CA TYR A 157 -6.44 -2.55 4.14
C TYR A 157 -6.91 -3.20 5.44
N TYR A 158 -6.07 -3.26 6.46
CA TYR A 158 -6.41 -3.86 7.75
C TYR A 158 -7.54 -3.11 8.45
N ASN A 159 -7.56 -1.78 8.37
CA ASN A 159 -8.66 -0.97 8.91
C ASN A 159 -10.01 -1.31 8.26
N ILE A 160 -10.02 -1.65 6.98
CA ILE A 160 -11.24 -2.05 6.27
C ILE A 160 -11.59 -3.49 6.62
N PHE A 161 -10.62 -4.39 6.59
CA PHE A 161 -10.78 -5.77 7.04
C PHE A 161 -11.40 -5.85 8.44
N ASN A 162 -10.93 -5.03 9.38
CA ASN A 162 -11.47 -5.00 10.73
C ASN A 162 -12.91 -4.46 10.82
N GLN A 163 -13.30 -3.56 9.91
CA GLN A 163 -14.70 -3.11 9.79
C GLN A 163 -15.62 -4.17 9.18
N VAL A 164 -15.11 -4.93 8.19
CA VAL A 164 -15.87 -5.94 7.47
C VAL A 164 -16.00 -7.22 8.29
N VAL A 165 -14.89 -7.76 8.77
CA VAL A 165 -14.80 -9.10 9.32
C VAL A 165 -14.66 -9.08 10.84
N GLY A 166 -14.14 -7.99 11.42
CA GLY A 166 -13.75 -7.92 12.82
C GLY A 166 -14.89 -8.13 13.83
N LYS A 167 -16.13 -7.81 13.48
CA LYS A 167 -17.30 -8.07 14.34
C LYS A 167 -17.75 -9.52 14.31
N ASP A 168 -17.59 -10.18 13.16
CA ASP A 168 -18.08 -11.54 12.91
C ASP A 168 -17.03 -12.63 13.19
N LEU A 169 -15.77 -12.24 13.39
CA LEU A 169 -14.69 -13.13 13.84
C LEU A 169 -14.67 -13.20 15.38
N PRO A 170 -15.19 -14.26 16.01
CA PRO A 170 -14.96 -14.50 17.43
C PRO A 170 -13.46 -14.63 17.69
N ASN A 171 -12.99 -14.29 18.89
CA ASN A 171 -11.56 -14.40 19.23
C ASN A 171 -11.14 -15.88 19.29
N LYS A 172 -10.70 -16.42 18.15
CA LYS A 172 -10.19 -17.78 17.98
C LYS A 172 -8.82 -17.73 17.30
N GLU A 173 -7.98 -18.69 17.62
CA GLU A 173 -6.70 -18.90 16.93
C GLU A 173 -6.91 -19.57 15.56
N VAL A 174 -7.90 -20.44 15.46
CA VAL A 174 -8.22 -21.23 14.26
C VAL A 174 -9.71 -21.16 13.95
N TYR A 175 -10.03 -20.97 12.67
CA TYR A 175 -11.38 -20.85 12.13
C TYR A 175 -11.66 -22.00 11.16
N GLY A 176 -12.80 -22.67 11.31
CA GLY A 176 -13.25 -23.74 10.43
C GLY A 176 -14.18 -23.24 9.32
N ILE A 177 -14.57 -24.15 8.41
CA ILE A 177 -15.50 -23.83 7.30
C ILE A 177 -16.82 -23.22 7.77
N VAL A 178 -17.35 -23.70 8.91
CA VAL A 178 -18.57 -23.15 9.50
C VAL A 178 -18.36 -21.69 9.95
N ASP A 179 -17.20 -21.35 10.51
CA ASP A 179 -16.88 -19.96 10.86
C ASP A 179 -16.79 -19.09 9.59
N LEU A 180 -16.12 -19.58 8.54
CA LEU A 180 -15.98 -18.86 7.28
C LEU A 180 -17.30 -18.61 6.56
N SER A 181 -18.25 -19.55 6.65
CA SER A 181 -19.59 -19.42 6.04
C SER A 181 -20.44 -18.29 6.64
N ARG A 182 -20.04 -17.74 7.78
CA ARG A 182 -20.72 -16.62 8.45
C ARG A 182 -20.13 -15.27 8.10
N LEU A 183 -18.98 -15.23 7.39
CA LEU A 183 -18.34 -13.98 7.01
C LEU A 183 -19.12 -13.31 5.87
N PRO A 184 -19.06 -11.96 5.77
CA PRO A 184 -19.65 -11.25 4.66
C PRO A 184 -19.09 -11.72 3.30
N THR A 185 -19.97 -11.88 2.31
CA THR A 185 -19.65 -12.14 0.90
C THR A 185 -19.41 -10.85 0.11
N GLY A 186 -19.65 -9.68 0.71
CA GLY A 186 -19.31 -8.41 0.12
C GLY A 186 -19.55 -7.24 1.05
N PHE A 187 -19.09 -6.05 0.65
CA PHE A 187 -19.35 -4.80 1.37
C PHE A 187 -19.42 -3.60 0.42
N SER A 188 -20.15 -2.56 0.84
CA SER A 188 -20.07 -1.23 0.24
C SER A 188 -19.38 -0.26 1.20
N SER A 189 -18.76 0.76 0.65
CA SER A 189 -18.03 1.75 1.45
C SER A 189 -18.07 3.14 0.81
N ASN A 190 -17.73 4.15 1.62
CA ASN A 190 -17.52 5.52 1.18
C ASN A 190 -16.17 6.03 1.70
N GLY A 191 -15.77 7.23 1.28
CA GLY A 191 -14.55 7.88 1.79
C GLY A 191 -13.25 7.44 1.10
N VAL A 192 -13.33 6.55 0.10
CA VAL A 192 -12.21 6.27 -0.82
C VAL A 192 -11.94 7.53 -1.64
N LYS A 193 -10.70 8.03 -1.59
CA LYS A 193 -10.27 9.09 -2.50
C LYS A 193 -9.54 8.42 -3.65
N GLY A 194 -10.20 8.34 -4.81
CA GLY A 194 -9.56 7.88 -6.03
C GLY A 194 -8.50 8.87 -6.53
N ILE A 195 -7.99 8.58 -7.72
CA ILE A 195 -7.19 9.54 -8.49
C ILE A 195 -8.08 10.76 -8.75
N SER A 196 -7.67 11.93 -8.25
CA SER A 196 -8.47 13.15 -8.32
C SER A 196 -7.91 14.10 -9.36
N PHE A 197 -8.74 14.44 -10.34
CA PHE A 197 -8.44 15.40 -11.40
C PHE A 197 -9.06 16.76 -11.01
N LYS A 198 -8.36 17.54 -10.19
CA LYS A 198 -8.80 18.93 -9.91
C LYS A 198 -8.63 19.81 -11.18
N PRO A 199 -9.39 20.92 -11.29
CA PRO A 199 -9.28 21.84 -12.42
C PRO A 199 -7.86 22.41 -12.59
N LEU A 200 -7.58 22.89 -13.81
CA LEU A 200 -6.25 23.17 -14.39
C LEU A 200 -5.25 23.96 -13.53
N ASN A 201 -5.79 24.76 -12.62
CA ASN A 201 -5.15 25.78 -11.80
C ASN A 201 -4.90 25.32 -10.35
N ALA A 202 -5.33 24.12 -9.96
CA ALA A 202 -4.94 23.50 -8.71
C ALA A 202 -3.82 22.47 -8.94
N GLN A 203 -2.91 22.37 -7.98
CA GLN A 203 -1.97 21.25 -7.93
C GLN A 203 -2.78 19.95 -7.87
N ALA A 204 -2.43 18.98 -8.70
CA ALA A 204 -3.12 17.70 -8.69
C ALA A 204 -2.83 17.03 -7.35
N GLU A 205 -3.85 16.96 -6.50
CA GLU A 205 -3.66 16.70 -5.07
C GLU A 205 -3.30 15.23 -4.79
N LYS A 206 -3.69 14.32 -5.70
CA LYS A 206 -3.51 12.88 -5.50
C LYS A 206 -3.57 12.05 -6.78
N MET A 207 -2.49 11.34 -7.11
CA MET A 207 -2.38 10.46 -8.29
C MET A 207 -2.53 8.96 -7.97
N MET A 208 -2.92 8.65 -6.73
CA MET A 208 -2.99 7.31 -6.19
C MET A 208 -4.24 7.18 -5.31
N VAL A 209 -4.72 5.96 -5.12
CA VAL A 209 -5.92 5.71 -4.30
C VAL A 209 -5.58 5.89 -2.81
N ASP A 210 -6.41 6.66 -2.10
CA ASP A 210 -6.49 6.72 -0.64
C ASP A 210 -7.64 5.85 -0.16
N ARG A 211 -7.37 5.01 0.82
CA ARG A 211 -8.41 4.29 1.57
C ARG A 211 -8.32 4.58 3.08
N SER A 212 -7.48 5.52 3.53
CA SER A 212 -7.30 5.85 4.95
C SER A 212 -8.56 6.33 5.65
N ASN A 213 -9.49 6.92 4.90
CA ASN A 213 -10.78 7.40 5.38
C ASN A 213 -11.95 6.50 4.93
N GLU A 214 -11.68 5.32 4.39
CA GLU A 214 -12.74 4.43 3.92
C GLU A 214 -13.56 3.88 5.09
N LYS A 215 -14.88 4.08 5.01
CA LYS A 215 -15.85 3.56 5.99
C LYS A 215 -16.78 2.58 5.30
N VAL A 216 -16.90 1.39 5.90
CA VAL A 216 -17.87 0.39 5.46
C VAL A 216 -19.26 0.89 5.81
N THR A 217 -20.13 0.96 4.80
CA THR A 217 -21.51 1.45 4.93
C THR A 217 -22.52 0.31 5.00
N ASN A 218 -22.24 -0.83 4.35
CA ASN A 218 -23.11 -2.00 4.39
C ASN A 218 -22.31 -3.30 4.23
N LEU A 219 -22.82 -4.38 4.81
CA LEU A 219 -22.30 -5.75 4.70
C LEU A 219 -23.34 -6.64 4.02
N TYR A 220 -22.86 -7.52 3.15
CA TYR A 220 -23.67 -8.49 2.42
C TYR A 220 -23.21 -9.88 2.80
N TYR A 221 -24.15 -10.80 3.06
CA TYR A 221 -23.84 -12.15 3.54
C TYR A 221 -24.30 -13.24 2.56
N LEU A 222 -25.24 -12.93 1.68
CA LEU A 222 -25.70 -13.85 0.64
C LEU A 222 -25.09 -13.44 -0.70
N SER A 223 -24.65 -14.41 -1.49
CA SER A 223 -24.00 -14.14 -2.78
C SER A 223 -24.95 -13.54 -3.82
N ASP A 224 -26.25 -13.81 -3.71
CA ASP A 224 -27.30 -13.28 -4.59
C ASP A 224 -27.65 -11.81 -4.33
N GLN A 225 -27.36 -11.29 -3.13
CA GLN A 225 -27.45 -9.87 -2.80
C GLN A 225 -26.38 -9.02 -3.50
N VAL A 226 -25.35 -9.67 -4.05
CA VAL A 226 -24.21 -9.02 -4.66
C VAL A 226 -24.29 -9.24 -6.18
N ALA A 227 -25.10 -8.43 -6.85
CA ALA A 227 -25.19 -8.46 -8.30
C ALA A 227 -23.79 -8.28 -8.93
N ASP A 228 -23.46 -9.06 -9.97
CA ASP A 228 -22.15 -9.01 -10.65
C ASP A 228 -21.79 -7.62 -11.18
N ASN A 229 -22.79 -6.76 -11.38
CA ASN A 229 -22.65 -5.49 -12.09
C ASN A 229 -22.70 -4.26 -11.17
N ASP A 230 -22.89 -4.42 -9.85
CA ASP A 230 -22.90 -3.27 -8.93
C ASP A 230 -21.48 -2.86 -8.58
N ALA A 231 -20.97 -1.84 -9.29
CA ALA A 231 -19.64 -1.29 -9.09
C ALA A 231 -19.40 -0.74 -7.67
N ASN A 232 -20.46 -0.52 -6.88
CA ASN A 232 -20.35 -0.02 -5.50
C ASN A 232 -20.15 -1.14 -4.47
N ILE A 233 -20.27 -2.41 -4.87
CA ILE A 233 -20.10 -3.56 -3.98
C ILE A 233 -18.76 -4.25 -4.24
N LYS A 234 -17.93 -4.34 -3.21
CA LYS A 234 -16.71 -5.14 -3.21
C LYS A 234 -17.05 -6.57 -2.82
N LYS A 235 -16.93 -7.50 -3.75
CA LYS A 235 -17.13 -8.93 -3.50
C LYS A 235 -16.00 -9.50 -2.66
N LEU A 236 -16.33 -10.41 -1.76
CA LEU A 236 -15.41 -11.13 -0.90
C LEU A 236 -15.54 -12.62 -1.13
N ASN A 237 -14.40 -13.31 -1.16
CA ASN A 237 -14.35 -14.75 -1.19
C ASN A 237 -13.51 -15.22 -0.01
N PHE A 238 -14.11 -16.05 0.84
CA PHE A 238 -13.45 -16.73 1.97
C PHE A 238 -13.54 -18.26 1.84
N SER A 239 -13.73 -18.77 0.63
CA SER A 239 -13.72 -20.21 0.37
C SER A 239 -12.32 -20.82 0.60
N PRO A 240 -12.20 -22.14 0.80
CA PRO A 240 -10.90 -22.81 0.86
C PRO A 240 -10.01 -22.51 -0.34
N LYS A 241 -10.59 -22.29 -1.53
CA LYS A 241 -9.83 -21.92 -2.74
C LYS A 241 -9.14 -20.57 -2.59
N SER A 242 -9.78 -19.57 -2.01
CA SER A 242 -9.17 -18.24 -1.82
C SER A 242 -8.14 -18.22 -0.69
N MET A 243 -8.16 -19.22 0.19
CA MET A 243 -7.16 -19.44 1.26
C MET A 243 -5.90 -20.18 0.78
N SER A 244 -5.78 -20.47 -0.52
CA SER A 244 -4.66 -21.19 -1.13
C SER A 244 -3.94 -20.33 -2.17
N THR A 245 -2.67 -20.63 -2.39
CA THR A 245 -1.91 -20.09 -3.52
C THR A 245 -2.39 -20.76 -4.80
N ASP A 246 -2.80 -19.96 -5.77
CA ASP A 246 -3.16 -20.46 -7.10
C ASP A 246 -1.90 -20.95 -7.80
N GLN A 247 -1.94 -22.15 -8.38
CA GLN A 247 -0.81 -22.68 -9.15
C GLN A 247 -0.75 -22.09 -10.56
N ASN A 248 -1.86 -21.57 -11.06
CA ASN A 248 -1.96 -20.94 -12.38
C ASN A 248 -2.70 -19.59 -12.27
N PRO A 249 -2.13 -18.61 -11.54
CA PRO A 249 -2.77 -17.32 -11.37
C PRO A 249 -2.90 -16.61 -12.71
N SER A 250 -4.00 -15.86 -12.89
CA SER A 250 -4.03 -14.83 -13.92
C SER A 250 -2.86 -13.88 -13.70
N TRP A 251 -2.25 -13.41 -14.77
CA TRP A 251 -1.07 -12.54 -14.71
C TRP A 251 -1.31 -11.17 -14.02
N LEU A 252 -2.58 -10.78 -13.80
CA LEU A 252 -3.00 -9.61 -13.02
C LEU A 252 -3.55 -9.96 -11.63
N ALA A 253 -3.55 -11.23 -11.24
CA ALA A 253 -4.08 -11.64 -9.95
C ALA A 253 -3.01 -11.54 -8.87
N PHE A 254 -3.36 -10.92 -7.75
CA PHE A 254 -2.56 -11.03 -6.54
C PHE A 254 -2.60 -12.45 -5.99
N ASN A 255 -1.44 -13.11 -6.00
CA ASN A 255 -1.33 -14.50 -5.64
C ASN A 255 -0.18 -14.77 -4.66
N PRO A 256 -0.34 -14.35 -3.39
CA PRO A 256 0.71 -14.55 -2.40
C PRO A 256 0.91 -16.04 -2.09
N ASP A 257 2.11 -16.36 -1.60
CA ASP A 257 2.36 -17.64 -0.94
C ASP A 257 1.55 -17.73 0.35
N MET A 258 0.65 -18.71 0.40
CA MET A 258 -0.26 -18.97 1.50
C MET A 258 0.29 -19.99 2.48
N SER A 259 1.36 -20.72 2.12
CA SER A 259 1.96 -21.75 2.98
C SER A 259 2.33 -21.27 4.38
N PRO A 260 2.79 -20.01 4.62
CA PRO A 260 3.09 -19.53 5.97
C PRO A 260 1.85 -19.37 6.87
N TYR A 261 0.65 -19.35 6.28
CA TYR A 261 -0.61 -19.14 6.97
C TYR A 261 -1.49 -20.41 7.03
N GLN A 262 -1.05 -21.49 6.38
CA GLN A 262 -1.77 -22.76 6.37
C GLN A 262 -1.67 -23.47 7.72
N ARG A 263 -2.76 -24.16 8.09
CA ARG A 263 -2.81 -25.06 9.23
C ARG A 263 -3.63 -26.30 8.88
N ASP A 264 -3.30 -27.42 9.52
CA ASP A 264 -4.02 -28.68 9.32
C ASP A 264 -5.44 -28.65 9.91
N ASP A 265 -5.65 -27.82 10.94
CA ASP A 265 -6.89 -27.74 11.73
C ASP A 265 -7.83 -26.60 11.31
N GLY A 266 -7.47 -25.82 10.28
CA GLY A 266 -8.30 -24.74 9.75
C GLY A 266 -7.49 -23.54 9.29
N TYR A 267 -8.03 -22.34 9.50
CA TYR A 267 -7.46 -21.10 8.98
C TYR A 267 -7.14 -20.13 10.10
N THR A 268 -6.01 -19.43 10.00
CA THR A 268 -5.68 -18.32 10.91
C THR A 268 -6.40 -17.04 10.51
N LYS A 269 -6.45 -16.05 11.41
CA LYS A 269 -6.97 -14.71 11.08
C LYS A 269 -6.16 -14.05 9.95
N GLU A 270 -4.87 -14.33 9.89
CA GLU A 270 -3.95 -13.89 8.84
C GLU A 270 -4.32 -14.49 7.47
N ALA A 271 -4.65 -15.79 7.41
CA ALA A 271 -5.13 -16.43 6.17
C ALA A 271 -6.42 -15.75 5.68
N ILE A 272 -7.35 -15.46 6.59
CA ILE A 272 -8.59 -14.72 6.27
C ILE A 272 -8.28 -13.32 5.75
N PHE A 273 -7.30 -12.63 6.35
CA PHE A 273 -6.85 -11.32 5.86
C PHE A 273 -6.21 -11.40 4.46
N MET A 274 -5.42 -12.43 4.15
CA MET A 274 -4.90 -12.64 2.79
C MET A 274 -6.02 -12.87 1.79
N SER A 275 -7.02 -13.67 2.14
CA SER A 275 -8.20 -13.90 1.32
C SER A 275 -9.01 -12.62 1.08
N PHE A 276 -9.07 -11.75 2.10
CA PHE A 276 -9.63 -10.41 1.96
C PHE A 276 -8.83 -9.57 0.97
N LEU A 277 -7.49 -9.54 1.04
CA LEU A 277 -6.66 -8.80 0.07
C LEU A 277 -6.82 -9.32 -1.37
N LYS A 278 -6.90 -10.64 -1.54
CA LYS A 278 -7.17 -11.27 -2.86
C LYS A 278 -8.51 -10.80 -3.46
N SER A 279 -9.50 -10.48 -2.62
CA SER A 279 -10.85 -10.09 -3.07
C SER A 279 -11.06 -8.57 -3.15
N ALA A 280 -10.70 -7.85 -2.09
CA ALA A 280 -11.04 -6.44 -1.87
C ALA A 280 -9.95 -5.44 -2.27
N GLY A 281 -8.74 -5.91 -2.57
CA GLY A 281 -7.67 -5.11 -3.14
C GLY A 281 -6.28 -5.43 -2.60
N HIS A 282 -5.30 -5.21 -3.46
CA HIS A 282 -3.89 -5.55 -3.28
C HIS A 282 -2.97 -4.51 -3.94
N THR A 283 -3.51 -3.35 -4.29
CA THR A 283 -2.75 -2.26 -4.90
C THR A 283 -2.04 -1.44 -3.83
N VAL A 284 -0.88 -0.88 -4.17
CA VAL A 284 -0.22 0.14 -3.35
C VAL A 284 -1.14 1.35 -3.18
N LEU A 285 -1.19 1.89 -1.96
CA LEU A 285 -2.07 3.01 -1.60
C LEU A 285 -1.25 4.24 -1.24
N ASP A 286 -1.85 5.40 -1.46
CA ASP A 286 -1.23 6.68 -1.13
C ASP A 286 -1.14 6.93 0.37
N GLY A 287 -0.29 7.88 0.75
CA GLY A 287 -0.05 8.29 2.13
C GLY A 287 1.23 7.71 2.70
N GLY A 288 1.56 8.16 3.91
CA GLY A 288 2.86 7.86 4.51
C GLY A 288 3.99 8.41 3.64
N GLU A 289 4.99 7.58 3.37
CA GLU A 289 6.11 7.93 2.47
C GLU A 289 5.94 7.42 1.03
N THR A 290 4.79 6.84 0.65
CA THR A 290 4.56 6.33 -0.71
C THR A 290 4.61 7.45 -1.75
N ARG A 291 5.36 7.25 -2.84
CA ARG A 291 5.52 8.22 -3.93
C ARG A 291 5.67 7.51 -5.27
N LEU A 292 5.02 8.04 -6.30
CA LEU A 292 5.30 7.68 -7.69
C LEU A 292 6.68 8.20 -8.10
N GLU A 293 7.32 7.54 -9.07
CA GLU A 293 8.49 8.10 -9.73
C GLU A 293 8.13 9.48 -10.34
N PRO A 294 9.02 10.49 -10.26
CA PRO A 294 8.70 11.85 -10.69
C PRO A 294 8.20 11.96 -12.13
N GLU A 295 8.76 11.19 -13.06
CA GLU A 295 8.30 11.18 -14.46
C GLU A 295 6.89 10.57 -14.60
N VAL A 296 6.62 9.47 -13.88
CA VAL A 296 5.31 8.82 -13.85
C VAL A 296 4.27 9.77 -13.27
N PHE A 297 4.60 10.47 -12.18
CA PHE A 297 3.75 11.49 -11.59
C PHE A 297 3.47 12.63 -12.58
N ALA A 298 4.50 13.15 -13.25
CA ALA A 298 4.36 14.26 -14.20
C ALA A 298 3.46 13.89 -15.39
N ARG A 299 3.66 12.70 -15.99
CA ARG A 299 2.83 12.21 -17.10
C ARG A 299 1.39 11.95 -16.70
N THR A 300 1.19 11.25 -15.58
CA THR A 300 -0.15 10.99 -15.03
C THR A 300 -0.87 12.30 -14.73
N SER A 301 -0.16 13.28 -14.18
CA SER A 301 -0.67 14.64 -13.91
C SER A 301 -1.03 15.40 -15.19
N GLN A 302 -0.28 15.24 -16.28
CA GLN A 302 -0.60 15.86 -17.56
C GLN A 302 -1.87 15.25 -18.17
N MET A 303 -2.01 13.93 -18.12
CA MET A 303 -3.21 13.22 -18.61
C MET A 303 -4.44 13.58 -17.78
N ALA A 304 -4.30 13.59 -16.46
CA ALA A 304 -5.29 14.09 -15.52
C ALA A 304 -5.83 15.48 -15.93
N ARG A 305 -4.94 16.43 -16.21
CA ARG A 305 -5.32 17.78 -16.66
C ARG A 305 -6.01 17.77 -18.01
N ALA A 306 -5.55 16.95 -18.96
CA ALA A 306 -6.19 16.81 -20.27
C ALA A 306 -7.62 16.23 -20.17
N THR A 307 -7.81 15.21 -19.33
CA THR A 307 -9.13 14.62 -19.06
C THR A 307 -10.06 15.61 -18.35
N ALA A 308 -9.56 16.37 -17.36
CA ALA A 308 -10.33 17.42 -16.70
C ALA A 308 -10.77 18.52 -17.69
N LYS A 309 -9.85 18.99 -18.55
CA LYS A 309 -10.16 19.93 -19.64
C LYS A 309 -11.28 19.40 -20.54
N LEU A 310 -11.19 18.14 -20.97
CA LEU A 310 -12.19 17.52 -21.83
C LEU A 310 -13.56 17.43 -21.14
N LEU A 311 -13.59 17.02 -19.87
CA LEU A 311 -14.83 16.93 -19.09
C LEU A 311 -15.48 18.30 -18.89
N GLU A 312 -14.68 19.33 -18.61
CA GLU A 312 -15.16 20.70 -18.49
C GLU A 312 -15.77 21.19 -19.81
N LYS A 313 -15.06 20.96 -20.93
CA LYS A 313 -15.56 21.24 -22.28
C LYS A 313 -16.91 20.59 -22.54
N ILE A 314 -17.04 19.28 -22.27
CA ILE A 314 -18.30 18.53 -22.46
C ILE A 314 -19.43 19.13 -21.62
N LYS A 315 -19.16 19.50 -20.36
CA LYS A 315 -20.16 20.13 -19.48
C LYS A 315 -20.64 21.47 -20.03
N MET A 316 -19.75 22.28 -20.59
CA MET A 316 -20.12 23.56 -21.21
C MET A 316 -20.83 23.38 -22.55
N GLU A 317 -20.40 22.46 -23.40
CA GLU A 317 -21.12 22.13 -24.64
C GLU A 317 -22.55 21.63 -24.31
N ALA A 318 -22.71 20.82 -23.26
CA ALA A 318 -24.01 20.39 -22.77
C ALA A 318 -24.85 21.55 -22.19
N SER A 319 -24.24 22.53 -21.51
CA SER A 319 -24.97 23.69 -20.98
C SER A 319 -25.40 24.67 -22.08
N ILE A 320 -24.69 24.71 -23.21
CA ILE A 320 -25.10 25.47 -24.40
C ILE A 320 -26.39 24.91 -25.02
N LEU A 321 -26.66 23.61 -24.94
CA LEU A 321 -27.92 23.03 -25.43
C LEU A 321 -29.15 23.57 -24.69
N GLN A 322 -28.98 24.19 -23.52
CA GLN A 322 -30.04 24.89 -22.79
C GLN A 322 -30.28 26.32 -23.33
N ASN A 323 -29.49 26.77 -24.32
CA ASN A 323 -29.62 28.02 -25.07
C ASN A 323 -29.58 29.32 -24.23
N GLU A 324 -28.94 29.28 -23.08
CA GLU A 324 -28.76 30.44 -22.21
C GLU A 324 -27.52 31.27 -22.64
N PRO A 325 -27.64 32.60 -22.86
CA PRO A 325 -26.53 33.46 -23.31
C PRO A 325 -25.28 33.39 -22.42
N GLU A 326 -25.46 33.24 -21.10
CA GLU A 326 -24.33 33.14 -20.16
C GLU A 326 -23.56 31.82 -20.30
N ASN A 327 -24.23 30.73 -20.70
CA ASN A 327 -23.58 29.44 -20.96
C ASN A 327 -22.69 29.51 -22.21
N ILE A 328 -23.18 30.17 -23.28
CA ILE A 328 -22.42 30.42 -24.51
C ILE A 328 -21.18 31.28 -24.21
N LYS A 329 -21.35 32.33 -23.41
CA LYS A 329 -20.27 33.22 -23.00
C LYS A 329 -19.19 32.52 -22.17
N ASN A 330 -19.58 31.71 -21.19
CA ASN A 330 -18.65 30.91 -20.39
C ASN A 330 -17.86 29.90 -21.25
N TYR A 331 -18.51 29.31 -22.26
CA TYR A 331 -17.84 28.39 -23.17
C TYR A 331 -16.78 29.08 -24.05
N ILE A 332 -17.09 30.24 -24.63
CA ILE A 332 -16.13 31.02 -25.43
C ILE A 332 -14.92 31.41 -24.58
N LYS A 333 -15.15 31.87 -23.34
CA LYS A 333 -14.08 32.18 -22.39
C LYS A 333 -13.19 30.96 -22.13
N PHE A 334 -13.79 29.80 -21.84
CA PHE A 334 -13.05 28.56 -21.62
C PHE A 334 -12.19 28.16 -22.83
N LEU A 335 -12.74 28.20 -24.04
CA LEU A 335 -11.96 27.83 -25.23
C LEU A 335 -10.80 28.81 -25.48
N SER A 336 -10.98 30.08 -25.16
CA SER A 336 -9.94 31.12 -25.25
C SER A 336 -8.79 30.85 -24.28
N GLU A 337 -9.12 30.62 -23.01
CA GLU A 337 -8.13 30.31 -21.95
C GLU A 337 -7.36 29.00 -22.19
N ASN A 338 -7.89 28.14 -23.06
CA ASN A 338 -7.31 26.83 -23.37
C ASN A 338 -6.65 26.75 -24.76
N ASN A 339 -6.48 27.87 -25.47
CA ASN A 339 -5.95 27.91 -26.84
C ASN A 339 -6.68 26.97 -27.81
N ALA A 340 -7.98 26.70 -27.58
CA ALA A 340 -8.81 25.84 -28.42
C ALA A 340 -9.64 26.65 -29.44
N LEU A 341 -9.51 27.98 -29.41
CA LEU A 341 -10.13 28.92 -30.33
C LEU A 341 -9.08 29.43 -31.32
N ASP A 342 -9.04 28.82 -32.51
CA ASP A 342 -8.30 29.36 -33.65
C ASP A 342 -9.18 30.38 -34.38
N ILE A 343 -9.25 31.58 -33.81
CA ILE A 343 -10.02 32.71 -34.34
C ILE A 343 -9.04 33.84 -34.66
N ASN A 344 -9.18 34.37 -35.87
CA ASN A 344 -8.43 35.52 -36.32
C ASN A 344 -8.77 36.77 -35.48
N LYS A 345 -7.99 37.85 -35.66
CA LYS A 345 -8.15 39.09 -34.88
C LYS A 345 -9.54 39.72 -35.07
N SER A 346 -10.09 39.73 -36.29
CA SER A 346 -11.40 40.33 -36.59
C SER A 346 -12.56 39.58 -35.96
N ASP A 347 -12.47 38.26 -35.89
CA ASP A 347 -13.52 37.41 -35.29
C ASP A 347 -13.51 37.57 -33.76
N LYS A 348 -12.34 37.76 -33.13
CA LYS A 348 -12.23 38.11 -31.70
C LYS A 348 -12.86 39.46 -31.36
N GLU A 349 -12.66 40.47 -32.21
CA GLU A 349 -13.30 41.78 -32.05
C GLU A 349 -14.83 41.70 -32.20
N THR A 350 -15.30 40.93 -33.19
CA THR A 350 -16.72 40.69 -33.44
C THR A 350 -17.39 39.91 -32.29
N ILE A 351 -16.75 38.87 -31.78
CA ILE A 351 -17.27 38.12 -30.62
C ILE A 351 -17.32 39.01 -29.37
N SER A 352 -16.31 39.87 -29.17
CA SER A 352 -16.27 40.81 -28.04
C SER A 352 -17.35 41.89 -28.10
N SER A 353 -17.79 42.29 -29.29
CA SER A 353 -18.86 43.29 -29.45
C SER A 353 -20.25 42.69 -29.22
N ILE A 354 -20.42 41.39 -29.48
CA ILE A 354 -21.68 40.67 -29.30
C ILE A 354 -21.88 40.23 -27.84
N PHE A 355 -20.82 39.79 -27.16
CA PHE A 355 -20.87 39.28 -25.79
C PHE A 355 -20.03 40.13 -24.83
N SER A 356 -20.64 41.14 -24.20
CA SER A 356 -19.99 41.95 -23.16
C SER A 356 -20.11 41.30 -21.77
N LEU A 357 -19.08 41.40 -20.91
CA LEU A 357 -19.20 40.98 -19.50
C LEU A 357 -20.08 41.97 -18.69
N PRO A 358 -20.80 41.51 -17.65
CA PRO A 358 -21.64 42.37 -16.79
C PRO A 358 -20.89 43.52 -16.11
N ASP A 359 -19.58 43.40 -16.00
CA ASP A 359 -18.66 44.39 -15.42
C ASP A 359 -18.04 45.32 -16.48
N GLY A 360 -18.46 45.23 -17.75
CA GLY A 360 -17.95 46.04 -18.86
C GLY A 360 -16.61 45.56 -19.44
N ASN A 361 -16.05 44.46 -18.93
CA ASN A 361 -14.81 43.90 -19.47
C ASN A 361 -15.06 43.14 -20.80
N LYS A 362 -14.07 43.14 -21.70
CA LYS A 362 -14.11 42.36 -22.95
C LYS A 362 -13.72 40.91 -22.67
N ILE A 363 -14.31 39.96 -23.39
CA ILE A 363 -14.00 38.52 -23.26
C ILE A 363 -12.51 38.24 -23.55
N PHE A 364 -11.91 38.98 -24.47
CA PHE A 364 -10.49 38.91 -24.78
C PHE A 364 -9.79 40.20 -24.31
N ASN A 365 -9.16 40.17 -23.14
CA ASN A 365 -8.35 41.29 -22.64
C ASN A 365 -6.90 41.20 -23.17
N GLY A 366 -6.36 42.33 -23.67
CA GLY A 366 -4.96 42.43 -24.11
C GLY A 366 -4.69 42.34 -25.62
N ILE A 367 -5.70 42.60 -26.47
CA ILE A 367 -5.48 42.72 -27.93
C ILE A 367 -4.92 44.12 -28.23
N ALA A 368 -3.59 44.26 -28.16
CA ALA A 368 -2.86 45.27 -28.94
C ALA A 368 -2.27 44.56 -30.16
#